data_AF-W1XW66-F1
#
_entry.id   AF-W1XW66-F1
#
_cell.length_a   1.000
_cell.length_b   1.000
_cell.length_c   1.000
_cell.angle_alpha   90.00
_cell.angle_beta   90.00
_cell.angle_gamma   90.00
#
_symmetry.space_group_name_H-M   'P 1'
#
loop_
_entity.id
_entity.type
_entity.pdbx_description
1 polymer ?
#
loop_
_entity_poly.entity_id
_entity_poly.type
_entity_poly.pdbx_seq_one_letter_code
_entity_poly.pdbx_strand_id
1 'polypeptide(L)'
;NGKGRYVIDILLDSSGSQTSKQFMVAIQAYILAAALTLAGIPNRVMGFQSFLDYTILKRFRDYNDNVRKCEDIFEYYCSGNNRDGLAIKATCDGLLEREEENKILIVLSDGKP
;
A
#
# COMPACT_ATOMS: atom_id res chain seq x y z
N ASN A 1 -19.21 -4.31 4.87
CA ASN A 1 -19.14 -3.69 6.23
C ASN A 1 -20.30 -2.68 6.37
N GLY A 2 -21.11 -2.74 7.43
CA GLY A 2 -22.27 -1.83 7.63
C GLY A 2 -21.93 -0.34 7.84
N LYS A 3 -20.68 0.05 7.59
CA LYS A 3 -20.11 1.37 7.82
C LYS A 3 -19.89 2.11 6.50
N GLY A 4 -20.85 2.11 5.57
CA GLY A 4 -20.75 2.85 4.31
C GLY A 4 -19.93 2.19 3.19
N ARG A 5 -19.67 0.88 3.23
CA ARG A 5 -18.99 0.11 2.15
C ARG A 5 -17.68 0.77 1.66
N TYR A 6 -16.70 0.90 2.56
CA TYR A 6 -15.36 1.37 2.23
C TYR A 6 -14.40 0.22 1.93
N VAL A 7 -13.52 0.43 0.96
CA VAL A 7 -12.32 -0.37 0.69
C VAL A 7 -11.11 0.56 0.51
N ILE A 8 -9.96 0.15 1.07
CA ILE A 8 -8.79 1.02 1.15
C ILE A 8 -7.54 0.29 0.65
N ASP A 9 -6.86 0.87 -0.32
CA ASP A 9 -5.50 0.48 -0.67
C ASP A 9 -4.49 1.43 -0.02
N ILE A 10 -3.41 0.88 0.53
CA ILE A 10 -2.26 1.62 1.03
C ILE A 10 -1.08 1.29 0.11
N LEU A 11 -0.55 2.30 -0.56
CA LEU A 11 0.56 2.18 -1.50
C LEU A 11 1.81 2.85 -0.93
N LEU A 12 2.87 2.06 -0.75
CA LEU A 12 4.15 2.48 -0.19
C LEU A 12 5.14 2.78 -1.32
N ASP A 13 5.58 4.03 -1.38
CA ASP A 13 6.70 4.41 -2.22
C ASP A 13 7.96 3.75 -1.69
N SER A 14 8.48 2.76 -2.41
CA SER A 14 9.66 2.00 -2.02
C SER A 14 10.90 2.50 -2.78
N SER A 15 10.90 3.74 -3.27
CA SER A 15 12.06 4.34 -3.93
C SER A 15 13.21 4.65 -2.96
N GLY A 16 14.41 4.83 -3.49
CA GLY A 16 15.60 5.10 -2.71
C GLY A 16 15.52 6.38 -1.85
N SER A 17 14.69 7.37 -2.21
CA SER A 17 14.50 8.60 -1.42
C SER A 17 13.98 8.32 -0.01
N GLN A 18 13.23 7.23 0.14
CA GLN A 18 12.62 6.82 1.40
C GLN A 18 13.55 6.00 2.30
N THR A 19 14.77 5.69 1.88
CA THR A 19 15.71 4.84 2.66
C THR A 19 15.91 5.35 4.08
N SER A 20 16.08 6.67 4.26
CA SER A 20 16.24 7.28 5.59
C SER A 20 15.00 7.18 6.48
N LYS A 21 13.82 6.95 5.89
CA LYS A 21 12.51 6.88 6.56
C LYS A 21 11.89 5.48 6.49
N GLN A 22 12.62 4.48 6.00
CA GLN A 22 12.07 3.15 5.69
C GLN A 22 11.30 2.55 6.87
N PHE A 23 11.93 2.57 8.05
CA PHE A 23 11.31 2.07 9.28
C PHE A 23 10.08 2.88 9.69
N MET A 24 10.10 4.20 9.50
CA MET A 24 8.96 5.06 9.82
C MET A 24 7.77 4.77 8.91
N VAL A 25 8.01 4.65 7.59
CA VAL A 25 6.97 4.34 6.60
C VAL A 25 6.37 2.95 6.87
N ALA A 26 7.21 1.95 7.16
CA ALA A 26 6.75 0.60 7.50
C ALA A 26 5.84 0.61 8.75
N ILE A 27 6.23 1.31 9.82
CA ILE A 27 5.42 1.41 11.05
C ILE A 27 4.11 2.16 10.79
N GLN A 28 4.13 3.26 10.04
CA GLN A 28 2.92 4.00 9.67
C GLN A 28 1.94 3.11 8.90
N ALA A 29 2.45 2.39 7.90
CA ALA A 29 1.66 1.45 7.10
C ALA A 29 1.06 0.33 7.96
N TYR A 30 1.85 -0.24 8.89
CA TYR A 30 1.40 -1.25 9.83
C TYR A 30 0.25 -0.74 10.71
N ILE A 31 0.41 0.44 11.32
CA ILE A 31 -0.60 1.04 12.20
C ILE A 31 -1.91 1.26 11.43
N LEU A 32 -1.83 1.81 10.22
CA LEU A 32 -3.00 2.03 9.37
C LEU A 32 -3.69 0.71 9.01
N ALA A 33 -2.94 -0.25 8.46
CA ALA A 33 -3.50 -1.53 8.03
C ALA A 33 -4.14 -2.31 9.19
N ALA A 34 -3.45 -2.40 10.34
CA ALA A 34 -3.96 -3.08 11.52
C ALA A 34 -5.24 -2.41 12.05
N ALA A 35 -5.26 -1.07 12.14
CA ALA A 35 -6.44 -0.33 12.58
C ALA A 35 -7.64 -0.56 11.64
N LEU A 36 -7.43 -0.53 10.33
CA LEU A 36 -8.47 -0.80 9.33
C LEU A 36 -9.01 -2.22 9.42
N THR A 37 -8.13 -3.22 9.53
CA THR A 37 -8.54 -4.63 9.69
C THR A 37 -9.33 -4.83 10.98
N LEU A 38 -8.88 -4.30 12.11
CA LEU A 38 -9.59 -4.37 13.39
C LEU A 38 -10.95 -3.65 13.34
N ALA A 39 -11.07 -2.58 12.54
CA ALA A 39 -12.32 -1.86 12.32
C ALA A 39 -13.29 -2.58 11.37
N GLY A 40 -12.88 -3.69 10.74
CA GLY A 40 -13.65 -4.43 9.75
C GLY A 40 -13.71 -3.74 8.38
N ILE A 41 -12.68 -2.97 8.03
CA ILE A 41 -12.56 -2.29 6.74
C ILE A 41 -11.57 -3.08 5.86
N PRO A 42 -12.03 -3.65 4.72
CA PRO A 42 -11.17 -4.33 3.76
C PRO A 42 -10.02 -3.42 3.32
N ASN A 43 -8.79 -3.92 3.43
CA ASN A 43 -7.61 -3.17 3.03
C ASN A 43 -6.50 -4.04 2.47
N ARG A 44 -5.76 -3.47 1.52
CA ARG A 44 -4.59 -4.08 0.86
C ARG A 44 -3.40 -3.16 1.02
N VAL A 45 -2.21 -3.73 1.22
CA VAL A 45 -0.96 -2.95 1.32
C VAL A 45 0.00 -3.43 0.24
N MET A 46 0.47 -2.47 -0.57
CA MET A 46 1.40 -2.73 -1.66
C MET A 46 2.58 -1.76 -1.58
N GLY A 47 3.74 -2.18 -2.08
CA GLY A 47 4.90 -1.33 -2.28
C GLY A 47 5.26 -1.29 -3.76
N PHE A 48 5.76 -0.15 -4.23
CA PHE A 48 6.23 -0.01 -5.61
C PHE A 48 7.65 0.54 -5.67
N GLN A 49 8.41 0.06 -6.65
CA GLN A 49 9.73 0.58 -6.99
C GLN A 49 10.05 0.26 -8.46
N SER A 50 10.98 1.01 -9.03
CA SER A 50 11.53 0.69 -10.34
C SER A 50 12.84 -0.07 -10.17
N PHE A 51 12.91 -1.25 -10.77
CA PHE A 51 14.12 -2.06 -10.86
C PHE A 51 14.50 -2.21 -12.34
N LEU A 52 15.60 -1.56 -12.73
CA LEU A 52 15.98 -1.39 -14.14
C LEU A 52 14.79 -0.83 -14.95
N ASP A 53 14.34 -1.56 -15.97
CA ASP A 53 13.25 -1.14 -16.86
C ASP A 53 11.85 -1.54 -16.36
N TYR A 54 11.76 -2.23 -15.21
CA TYR A 54 10.53 -2.80 -14.69
C TYR A 54 10.00 -2.01 -13.49
N THR A 55 8.68 -1.82 -13.44
CA THR A 55 7.98 -1.37 -12.23
C THR A 55 7.51 -2.60 -11.46
N ILE A 56 8.07 -2.79 -10.27
CA ILE A 56 7.73 -3.90 -9.39
C ILE A 56 6.64 -3.44 -8.43
N LEU A 57 5.57 -4.22 -8.33
CA LEU A 57 4.53 -4.09 -7.32
C LEU A 57 4.59 -5.29 -6.39
N LYS A 58 4.95 -5.06 -5.13
CA LYS A 58 4.96 -6.09 -4.08
C LYS A 58 3.70 -5.95 -3.24
N ARG A 59 2.93 -7.03 -3.08
CA ARG A 59 1.80 -7.08 -2.13
C ARG A 59 2.29 -7.64 -0.81
N PHE A 60 2.04 -6.92 0.28
CA PHE A 60 2.37 -7.36 1.64
C PHE A 60 1.17 -8.04 2.31
N ARG A 61 -0.05 -7.54 2.05
CA ARG A 61 -1.31 -8.14 2.50
C ARG A 61 -2.47 -7.79 1.58
N ASP A 62 -3.53 -8.56 1.66
CA ASP A 62 -4.75 -8.44 0.87
C ASP A 62 -6.02 -8.21 1.72
N TYR A 63 -7.13 -7.95 1.04
CA TYR A 63 -8.40 -7.50 1.64
C TYR A 63 -8.97 -8.45 2.71
N ASN A 64 -8.81 -9.76 2.52
CA ASN A 64 -9.39 -10.79 3.38
C ASN A 64 -8.39 -11.34 4.41
N ASP A 65 -7.16 -10.83 4.41
CA ASP A 65 -6.14 -11.31 5.33
C ASP A 65 -6.44 -10.88 6.78
N ASN A 66 -6.16 -11.78 7.71
CA ASN A 66 -6.27 -11.48 9.14
C ASN A 66 -5.22 -10.45 9.60
N VAL A 67 -5.39 -9.94 10.81
CA VAL A 67 -4.53 -8.87 11.36
C VAL A 67 -3.05 -9.27 11.47
N ARG A 68 -2.71 -10.55 11.66
CA ARG A 68 -1.31 -11.00 11.76
C ARG A 68 -0.56 -10.79 10.44
N LYS A 69 -1.24 -10.83 9.30
CA LYS A 69 -0.63 -10.60 7.99
C LYS A 69 -0.16 -9.16 7.78
N CYS A 70 -0.53 -8.23 8.68
CA CYS A 70 0.10 -6.91 8.71
C CYS A 70 1.60 -6.97 8.97
N GLU A 71 2.13 -8.01 9.63
CA GLU A 71 3.56 -8.12 9.93
C GLU A 71 4.43 -8.20 8.67
N ASP A 72 3.90 -8.74 7.57
CA ASP A 72 4.59 -8.80 6.26
C ASP A 72 4.96 -7.40 5.72
N ILE A 73 4.30 -6.33 6.20
CA ILE A 73 4.65 -4.94 5.87
C ILE A 73 6.08 -4.60 6.29
N PHE A 74 6.62 -5.27 7.32
CA PHE A 74 8.01 -5.06 7.74
C PHE A 74 9.05 -5.61 6.76
N GLU A 75 8.64 -6.36 5.73
CA GLU A 75 9.50 -6.68 4.58
C GLU A 75 9.65 -5.51 3.60
N TYR A 76 9.02 -4.36 3.86
CA TYR A 76 9.17 -3.15 3.07
C TYR A 76 10.63 -2.69 3.07
N TYR A 77 11.15 -2.48 1.85
CA TYR A 77 12.54 -2.13 1.59
C TYR A 77 12.63 -1.11 0.47
N CYS A 78 13.38 -0.05 0.71
CA CYS A 78 13.54 1.08 -0.21
C CYS A 78 14.71 0.85 -1.16
N SER A 79 14.46 0.90 -2.48
CA SER A 79 15.50 0.81 -3.49
C SER A 79 15.07 1.44 -4.82
N GLY A 80 16.06 1.80 -5.65
CA GLY A 80 15.82 2.23 -7.03
C GLY A 80 15.10 3.58 -7.17
N ASN A 81 14.51 3.79 -8.35
CA ASN A 81 13.79 5.01 -8.73
C ASN A 81 12.28 4.80 -8.62
N ASN A 82 11.49 5.88 -8.69
CA ASN A 82 10.04 5.84 -8.76
C ASN A 82 9.51 6.01 -10.20
N ARG A 83 8.36 5.38 -10.46
CA ARG A 83 7.51 5.59 -11.65
C ARG A 83 6.06 5.67 -11.16
N ASP A 84 5.77 6.68 -10.34
CA ASP A 84 4.56 6.76 -9.52
C ASP A 84 3.28 6.66 -10.37
N GLY A 85 3.25 7.33 -11.53
CA GLY A 85 2.09 7.32 -12.42
C GLY A 85 1.67 5.92 -12.86
N LEU A 86 2.62 5.05 -13.20
CA LEU A 86 2.33 3.67 -13.60
C LEU A 86 1.91 2.82 -12.40
N ALA A 87 2.57 2.99 -11.25
CA ALA A 87 2.27 2.25 -10.03
C ALA A 87 0.86 2.58 -9.50
N ILE A 88 0.50 3.86 -9.49
CA ILE A 88 -0.84 4.32 -9.09
C ILE A 88 -1.89 3.74 -10.03
N LYS A 89 -1.70 3.84 -11.35
CA LYS A 89 -2.64 3.30 -12.33
C LYS A 89 -2.87 1.80 -12.12
N ALA A 90 -1.80 1.02 -12.02
CA ALA A 90 -1.89 -0.43 -11.83
C ALA A 90 -2.55 -0.83 -10.49
N THR A 91 -2.31 -0.06 -9.42
CA THR A 91 -2.95 -0.29 -8.12
C THR A 91 -4.46 0.02 -8.19
N CYS A 92 -4.81 1.14 -8.84
CA CYS A 92 -6.19 1.56 -9.04
C CYS A 92 -7.00 0.56 -9.88
N ASP A 93 -6.41 -0.09 -10.89
CA ASP A 93 -7.12 -1.06 -11.73
C ASP A 93 -7.78 -2.15 -10.86
N GLY A 94 -7.05 -2.75 -9.90
CA GLY A 94 -7.62 -3.75 -8.99
C GLY A 94 -8.53 -3.17 -7.89
N LEU A 95 -8.32 -1.93 -7.47
CA LEU A 95 -9.18 -1.27 -6.49
C LEU A 95 -10.56 -0.93 -7.10
N LEU A 96 -10.59 -0.54 -8.38
CA LEU A 96 -11.82 -0.18 -9.09
C LEU A 96 -12.76 -1.37 -9.34
N GLU A 97 -12.22 -2.59 -9.39
CA GLU A 97 -12.99 -3.83 -9.51
C GLU A 97 -13.73 -4.24 -8.22
N ARG A 98 -13.43 -3.60 -7.10
CA ARG A 98 -14.06 -3.89 -5.80
C ARG A 98 -15.53 -3.48 -5.78
N GLU A 99 -16.35 -4.31 -5.14
CA GLU A 99 -17.80 -4.11 -5.01
C GLU A 99 -18.17 -2.94 -4.08
N GLU A 100 -17.25 -2.53 -3.21
CA GLU A 100 -17.42 -1.42 -2.30
C GLU A 100 -17.57 -0.08 -3.04
N GLU A 101 -18.52 0.74 -2.61
CA GLU A 101 -18.82 2.03 -3.26
C GLU A 101 -17.70 3.05 -3.03
N ASN A 102 -17.20 3.11 -1.80
CA ASN A 102 -16.21 4.11 -1.39
C ASN A 102 -14.80 3.51 -1.46
N LYS A 103 -14.08 3.86 -2.53
CA LYS A 103 -12.73 3.38 -2.82
C LYS A 103 -11.71 4.47 -2.49
N ILE A 104 -10.75 4.16 -1.63
CA ILE A 104 -9.74 5.12 -1.19
C ILE A 104 -8.35 4.54 -1.45
N LEU A 105 -7.47 5.33 -2.05
CA LEU A 105 -6.05 5.04 -2.15
C LEU A 105 -5.29 6.00 -1.22
N ILE A 106 -4.54 5.45 -0.27
CA ILE A 106 -3.62 6.19 0.60
C ILE A 106 -2.21 5.93 0.08
N VAL A 107 -1.49 6.99 -0.28
CA VAL A 107 -0.09 6.88 -0.73
C VAL A 107 0.84 7.41 0.35
N LEU A 108 1.81 6.58 0.77
CA LEU A 108 2.89 6.99 1.65
C LEU A 108 4.15 7.23 0.82
N SER A 109 4.42 8.49 0.48
CA SER A 109 5.57 8.96 -0.31
C SER A 109 6.18 10.22 0.32
N ASP A 110 7.43 10.54 -0.02
CA ASP A 110 8.06 11.81 0.32
C ASP A 110 7.70 12.94 -0.67
N GLY A 111 6.84 12.64 -1.67
CA GLY A 111 6.25 13.61 -2.59
C GLY A 111 7.22 14.10 -3.65
N LYS A 112 8.35 13.41 -3.85
CA LYS A 112 9.34 13.76 -4.87
C LYS A 112 9.14 12.88 -6.10
N PRO A 113 8.65 13.44 -7.22
CA PRO A 113 8.49 12.70 -8.46
C PRO A 113 9.84 12.42 -9.16
#